data_AF-A0AAJ6G5J1-F1
#
_entry.id   AF-A0AAJ6G5J1-F1
#
_cell.length_a   1.000
_cell.length_b   1.000
_cell.length_c   1.000
_cell.angle_alpha   90.00
_cell.angle_beta   90.00
_cell.angle_gamma   90.00
#
_symmetry.space_group_name_H-M   'P 1'
#
loop_
_entity.id
_entity.type
_entity.pdbx_description
1 polymer ?
#
loop_
_entity_poly.entity_id
_entity_poly.type
_entity_poly.pdbx_seq_one_letter_code
_entity_poly.pdbx_strand_id
1 'polypeptide(L)' 'MSAQVLAFPIQTNSDRYLLESVRAVAARSGLDVNETAREFVAAGCSKEAQNRIWERARRKRMALIYGGDA' A
#
# COMPACT_ATOMS: atom_id res chain seq x y z
N MET A 1 -15.77 -2.16 -31.86
CA MET A 1 -15.16 -2.51 -30.56
C MET A 1 -14.32 -1.33 -30.10
N SER A 2 -14.72 -0.63 -29.04
CA SER A 2 -13.90 0.41 -28.44
C SER A 2 -12.70 -0.24 -27.77
N ALA A 3 -11.49 0.22 -28.10
CA ALA A 3 -10.29 -0.19 -27.37
C ALA A 3 -10.44 0.28 -25.92
N GLN A 4 -10.64 -0.64 -24.98
CA GLN A 4 -10.45 -0.35 -23.57
C GLN A 4 -8.96 -0.10 -23.38
N VAL A 5 -8.59 1.18 -23.33
CA VAL A 5 -7.24 1.58 -22.94
C VAL A 5 -7.08 1.14 -21.49
N LEU A 6 -6.35 0.03 -21.29
CA LEU A 6 -5.87 -0.41 -20.00
C LEU A 6 -4.84 0.61 -19.53
N ALA A 7 -5.33 1.74 -19.02
CA ALA A 7 -4.48 2.77 -18.50
C ALA A 7 -3.78 2.20 -17.27
N PHE A 8 -2.44 2.25 -17.27
CA PHE A 8 -1.68 1.79 -16.12
C PHE A 8 -2.14 2.62 -14.89
N PRO A 9 -2.38 2.00 -13.71
CA PRO A 9 -3.02 2.70 -12.58
C PRO A 9 -2.17 3.83 -11.97
N ILE A 10 -0.88 3.86 -12.31
CA ILE A 10 0.07 4.90 -11.91
C ILE A 10 0.18 5.85 -13.09
N GLN A 11 -0.46 7.01 -12.97
CA GLN A 11 -0.54 7.97 -14.08
C GLN A 11 0.35 9.19 -13.85
N THR A 12 0.61 9.50 -12.58
CA THR A 12 1.35 10.69 -12.17
C THR A 12 2.61 10.34 -11.37
N ASN A 13 3.54 11.29 -11.29
CA ASN A 13 4.68 11.17 -10.38
C ASN A 13 4.24 11.05 -8.92
N SER A 14 3.14 11.71 -8.54
CA SER A 14 2.55 11.59 -7.21
C SER A 14 2.14 10.16 -6.88
N ASP A 15 1.52 9.46 -7.83
CA ASP A 15 1.13 8.05 -7.65
C ASP A 15 2.35 7.15 -7.46
N ARG A 16 3.44 7.42 -8.20
CA ARG A 16 4.72 6.71 -8.05
C ARG A 16 5.29 6.93 -6.65
N TYR A 17 5.33 8.17 -6.17
CA TYR A 17 5.79 8.48 -4.81
C TYR A 17 4.94 7.79 -3.74
N LEU A 18 3.62 7.75 -3.91
CA LEU A 18 2.74 7.06 -2.98
C LEU A 18 3.03 5.55 -2.96
N LEU A 19 3.19 4.92 -4.12
CA LEU A 19 3.55 3.50 -4.20
C LEU A 19 4.89 3.19 -3.52
N GLU A 20 5.91 4.01 -3.76
CA GLU A 20 7.22 3.87 -3.11
C GLU A 20 7.11 3.98 -1.58
N SER A 21 6.32 4.93 -1.10
CA SER A 21 6.07 5.09 0.33
C SER A 21 5.37 3.86 0.94
N VAL A 22 4.41 3.27 0.22
CA VAL A 22 3.69 2.06 0.64
C VAL A 22 4.63 0.87 0.72
N ARG A 23 5.49 0.68 -0.30
CA ARG A 23 6.51 -0.38 -0.31
C ARG A 23 7.48 -0.25 0.87
N ALA A 24 7.95 0.98 1.13
CA ALA A 24 8.86 1.26 2.24
C ALA A 24 8.21 0.99 3.61
N VAL A 25 6.91 1.27 3.76
CA VAL A 25 6.18 0.96 5.00
C VAL A 25 5.98 -0.55 5.15
N ALA A 26 5.61 -1.24 4.09
CA ALA A 26 5.43 -2.70 4.12
C ALA A 26 6.72 -3.42 4.55
N ALA A 27 7.86 -3.05 3.95
CA ALA A 27 9.17 -3.62 4.26
C ALA A 27 9.55 -3.41 5.74
N ARG A 28 9.33 -2.20 6.27
CA ARG A 28 9.67 -1.87 7.68
C ARG A 28 8.74 -2.51 8.71
N SER A 29 7.51 -2.82 8.33
CA SER A 29 6.52 -3.46 9.21
C SER A 29 6.44 -4.98 9.05
N GLY A 30 7.29 -5.58 8.21
CA GLY A 30 7.25 -7.01 7.91
C GLY A 30 5.94 -7.46 7.25
N LEU A 31 5.28 -6.57 6.49
CA LEU A 31 4.19 -6.94 5.59
C LEU A 31 4.76 -7.43 4.26
N ASP A 32 4.02 -8.26 3.52
CA ASP A 32 4.41 -8.63 2.16
C ASP A 32 4.37 -7.39 1.26
N VAL A 33 5.52 -7.00 0.74
CA VAL A 33 5.68 -5.79 -0.07
C VAL A 33 4.92 -5.90 -1.39
N ASN A 34 4.91 -7.07 -2.02
CA ASN A 34 4.29 -7.29 -3.32
C ASN A 34 2.77 -7.33 -3.20
N GLU A 35 2.26 -8.02 -2.19
CA GLU A 35 0.83 -8.07 -1.88
C GLU A 35 0.30 -6.68 -1.53
N THR A 36 1.00 -5.97 -0.64
CA THR A 36 0.60 -4.62 -0.20
C THR A 36 0.64 -3.61 -1.36
N ALA A 37 1.64 -3.72 -2.25
CA ALA A 37 1.72 -2.90 -3.45
C ALA A 37 0.57 -3.19 -4.43
N ARG A 38 0.22 -4.46 -4.64
CA ARG A 38 -0.92 -4.85 -5.49
C ARG A 38 -2.24 -4.34 -4.92
N GLU A 39 -2.45 -4.45 -3.61
CA GLU A 39 -3.63 -3.91 -2.94
C GLU A 39 -3.75 -2.40 -3.13
N PHE A 40 -2.65 -1.66 -2.96
CA PHE A 40 -2.61 -0.22 -3.15
C PHE A 40 -2.96 0.18 -4.60
N VAL A 41 -2.40 -0.53 -5.57
CA VAL A 41 -2.66 -0.32 -7.00
C VAL A 41 -4.12 -0.66 -7.35
N ALA A 42 -4.64 -1.77 -6.83
CA ALA A 42 -6.04 -2.17 -7.04
C ALA A 42 -7.03 -1.18 -6.41
N ALA A 43 -6.64 -0.50 -5.33
CA ALA A 43 -7.41 0.55 -4.68
C ALA A 43 -7.31 1.93 -5.37
N GLY A 44 -6.69 2.01 -6.55
CA GLY A 44 -6.60 3.23 -7.35
C GLY A 44 -5.55 4.23 -6.87
N CYS A 45 -4.48 3.75 -6.20
CA CYS A 45 -3.35 4.59 -5.76
C CYS A 45 -3.76 5.78 -4.87
N SER A 46 -4.88 5.67 -4.15
CA SER A 46 -5.45 6.78 -3.39
C SER A 46 -4.77 6.98 -2.03
N LYS A 47 -4.80 8.23 -1.53
CA LYS A 47 -4.30 8.54 -0.18
C LYS A 47 -5.08 7.82 0.93
N GLU A 48 -6.35 7.53 0.69
CA GLU A 48 -7.18 6.72 1.59
C GLU A 48 -6.67 5.28 1.69
N ALA A 49 -6.31 4.67 0.56
CA ALA A 49 -5.71 3.33 0.53
C ALA A 49 -4.36 3.30 1.26
N GLN A 50 -3.53 4.32 1.05
CA GLN A 50 -2.27 4.49 1.77
C GLN A 50 -2.50 4.54 3.30
N ASN A 51 -3.46 5.35 3.76
CA ASN A 51 -3.76 5.48 5.19
C ASN A 51 -4.20 4.15 5.83
N ARG A 52 -5.01 3.35 5.13
CA ARG A 52 -5.42 2.01 5.60
C ARG A 52 -4.23 1.07 5.75
N ILE A 53 -3.33 1.06 4.77
CA ILE A 53 -2.09 0.27 4.83
C ILE A 53 -1.22 0.72 6.00
N TRP A 54 -1.09 2.03 6.21
CA TRP A 54 -0.30 2.58 7.32
C TRP A 54 -0.87 2.22 8.68
N GLU A 55 -2.19 2.25 8.84
CA GLU A 55 -2.85 1.89 10.08
C GLU A 55 -2.66 0.39 10.39
N ARG A 56 -2.77 -0.48 9.39
CA ARG A 56 -2.44 -1.91 9.52
C ARG A 56 -0.97 -2.13 9.87
N ALA A 57 -0.07 -1.44 9.18
CA ALA A 57 1.37 -1.47 9.45
C ALA A 57 1.70 -0.96 10.86
N ARG A 58 0.97 0.04 11.36
CA ARG A 58 1.08 0.57 12.73
C ARG A 58 0.61 -0.46 13.75
N ARG A 59 -0.57 -1.04 13.57
CA ARG A 59 -1.12 -2.08 14.47
C ARG A 59 -0.18 -3.28 14.59
N LYS A 60 0.38 -3.76 13.48
CA LYS A 60 1.36 -4.85 13.48
C LYS A 60 2.62 -4.50 14.30
N ARG A 61 3.13 -3.27 14.16
CA ARG A 61 4.25 -2.79 14.99
C ARG A 61 3.88 -2.69 16.47
N MET A 62 2.67 -2.23 16.79
CA MET A 62 2.19 -2.17 18.17
C MET A 62 2.05 -3.57 18.78
N ALA A 63 1.50 -4.54 18.05
CA ALA A 63 1.43 -5.93 18.51
C ALA A 63 2.83 -6.51 18.80
N LEU A 64 3.80 -6.25 17.92
CA LEU A 64 5.20 -6.69 18.11
C LEU A 64 5.86 -6.06 19.35
N ILE A 65 5.61 -4.77 19.61
CA ILE A 65 6.24 -4.04 20.72
C ILE A 65 5.59 -4.37 22.06
N TYR A 66 4.26 -4.48 22.10
CA TYR A 66 3.49 -4.59 23.34
C TYR A 66 2.98 -6.01 23.64
N GLY A 67 3.38 -7.01 22.84
CA GLY A 67 2.99 -8.40 23.06
C GLY A 67 1.48 -8.64 22.93
N GLY A 68 0.79 -7.83 22.14
CA GLY A 68 -0.63 -8.02 21.89
C GLY A 68 -0.81 -9.26 21.03
N ASP A 69 -1.28 -10.35 21.64
CA ASP A 69 -1.78 -11.52 20.92
C ASP A 69 -2.79 -11.05 19.86
N ALA A 70 -2.49 -11.36 18.61
CA ALA A 70 -3.28 -10.98 17.45
C ALA A 70 -4.58 -11.78 17.36
#